data_AF-A0A645CQL7-F1
#
_entry.id   AF-A0A645CQL7-F1
#
_cell.length_a   1.000
_cell.length_b   1.000
_cell.length_c   1.000
_cell.angle_alpha   90.00
_cell.angle_beta   90.00
_cell.angle_gamma   90.00
#
_symmetry.space_group_name_H-M   'P 1'
#
loop_
_entity.id
_entity.type
_entity.pdbx_description
1 polymer ?
#
loop_
_entity_poly.entity_id
_entity_poly.type
_entity_poly.pdbx_seq_one_letter_code
_entity_poly.pdbx_strand_id
1 'polypeptide(L)'
;MDGFSVMPMIEAAKIGDVFVTVTGDIKVIDEPEFMVMKDGAILTNAGHFNVEVNVQRLAEIAVDQKQMRQNIVGFQLKNGRWLHVIGEGRLVNLAAGNGHPAEIMDMSFGIQALCARYVADHRGELQPKLYAVPEAIDHEVALRKLNALGIKIDTLSAEQQAYLESWNV
;
A
#
# COMPACT_ATOMS: atom_id res chain seq x y z
N MET A 1 -6.23 18.45 6.56
CA MET A 1 -4.91 17.98 7.03
C MET A 1 -5.14 17.36 8.40
N ASP A 2 -4.80 16.08 8.57
CA ASP A 2 -5.16 15.28 9.76
C ASP A 2 -4.29 15.54 11.00
N GLY A 3 -3.61 16.70 11.04
CA GLY A 3 -2.70 17.08 12.14
C GLY A 3 -1.24 16.63 11.96
N PHE A 4 -0.89 15.99 10.83
CA PHE A 4 0.49 15.61 10.55
C PHE A 4 1.35 16.77 10.05
N SER A 5 2.60 16.80 10.48
CA SER A 5 3.60 17.70 9.90
C SER A 5 3.99 17.23 8.51
N VAL A 6 4.04 18.16 7.56
CA VAL A 6 4.48 17.91 6.18
C VAL A 6 5.79 18.66 5.97
N MET A 7 6.82 17.93 5.52
CA MET A 7 8.14 18.51 5.27
C MET A 7 8.89 17.74 4.18
N PRO A 8 9.92 18.34 3.55
CA PRO A 8 10.79 17.63 2.63
C PRO A 8 11.47 16.43 3.28
N MET A 9 11.71 15.37 2.49
CA MET A 9 12.30 14.12 2.97
C MET A 9 13.68 14.33 3.63
N ILE A 10 14.50 15.24 3.09
CA ILE A 10 15.82 15.57 3.66
C ILE A 10 15.74 16.20 5.06
N GLU A 11 14.66 16.93 5.37
CA GLU A 11 14.42 17.48 6.71
C GLU A 11 13.88 16.41 7.65
N ALA A 12 12.96 15.57 7.16
CA ALA A 12 12.46 14.42 7.91
C ALA A 12 13.57 13.43 8.27
N ALA A 13 14.52 13.19 7.36
CA ALA A 13 15.65 12.29 7.55
C ALA A 13 16.51 12.66 8.78
N LYS A 14 16.65 13.96 9.08
CA LYS A 14 17.44 14.44 10.24
C LYS A 14 16.79 14.11 11.58
N ILE A 15 15.46 13.99 11.63
CA ILE A 15 14.69 13.88 12.88
C ILE A 15 13.93 12.57 13.04
N GLY A 16 13.72 11.82 11.95
CA GLY A 16 12.97 10.58 11.97
C GLY A 16 13.77 9.41 12.52
N ASP A 17 13.05 8.46 13.14
CA ASP A 17 13.60 7.19 13.63
C ASP A 17 13.15 6.02 12.76
N VAL A 18 11.94 6.10 12.18
CA VAL A 18 11.34 5.10 11.30
C VAL A 18 10.83 5.78 10.03
N PHE A 19 11.17 5.20 8.89
CA PHE A 19 10.84 5.70 7.56
C PHE A 19 10.06 4.65 6.80
N VAL A 20 8.83 5.00 6.39
CA VAL A 20 7.94 4.12 5.63
C VAL A 20 7.64 4.79 4.29
N THR A 21 8.06 4.15 3.20
CA THR A 21 7.76 4.60 1.83
C THR A 21 6.47 3.96 1.33
N VAL A 22 5.57 4.76 0.74
CA VAL A 22 4.21 4.37 0.27
C VAL A 22 3.82 5.16 -0.99
N THR A 23 4.78 5.38 -1.88
CA THR A 23 4.64 6.33 -2.99
C THR A 23 4.36 5.67 -4.34
N GLY A 24 4.84 4.44 -4.55
CA GLY A 24 4.85 3.80 -5.86
C GLY A 24 5.90 4.35 -6.83
N ASP A 25 6.84 5.17 -6.37
CA ASP A 25 7.89 5.80 -7.19
C ASP A 25 9.27 5.12 -6.98
N ILE A 26 10.35 5.75 -7.45
CA ILE A 26 11.72 5.27 -7.31
C ILE A 26 12.57 6.28 -6.52
N LYS A 27 13.52 5.77 -5.72
CA LYS A 27 14.54 6.57 -5.03
C LYS A 27 13.98 7.72 -4.20
N VAL A 28 12.86 7.46 -3.53
CA VAL A 28 12.22 8.41 -2.59
C VAL A 28 13.13 8.68 -1.39
N ILE A 29 13.88 7.66 -0.97
CA ILE A 29 14.97 7.80 -0.02
C ILE A 29 16.24 7.30 -0.70
N ASP A 30 17.20 8.22 -0.89
CA ASP A 30 18.47 7.93 -1.55
C ASP A 30 19.65 8.42 -0.68
N GLU A 31 20.85 8.40 -1.26
CA GLU A 31 22.10 8.75 -0.57
C GLU A 31 22.07 10.06 0.23
N PRO A 32 21.52 11.20 -0.26
CA PRO A 32 21.50 12.43 0.52
C PRO A 32 20.77 12.27 1.87
N GLU A 33 19.64 11.55 1.86
CA GLU A 33 18.87 11.26 3.06
C GLU A 33 19.61 10.31 3.99
N PHE A 34 20.19 9.22 3.46
CA PHE A 34 20.96 8.26 4.26
C PHE A 34 22.09 8.94 5.05
N MET A 35 22.74 9.92 4.44
CA MET A 35 23.87 10.63 5.04
C MET A 35 23.47 11.61 6.14
N VAL A 36 22.19 11.90 6.35
CA VAL A 36 21.72 12.75 7.45
C VAL A 36 20.87 12.02 8.48
N MET A 37 20.52 10.75 8.24
CA MET A 37 19.74 9.91 9.17
C MET A 37 20.46 9.64 10.49
N LYS A 38 19.68 9.49 11.56
CA LYS A 38 20.21 9.09 12.87
C LYS A 38 20.85 7.71 12.82
N ASP A 39 21.78 7.46 13.74
CA ASP A 39 22.27 6.11 13.99
C ASP A 39 21.10 5.21 14.43
N GLY A 40 21.02 4.00 13.85
CA GLY A 40 19.95 3.04 14.12
C GLY A 40 18.62 3.33 13.42
N ALA A 41 18.56 4.30 12.50
CA ALA A 41 17.33 4.59 11.76
C ALA A 41 16.81 3.36 10.98
N ILE A 42 15.49 3.18 10.99
CA ILE A 42 14.81 2.04 10.37
C ILE A 42 14.13 2.49 9.08
N LEU A 43 14.43 1.81 7.97
CA LEU A 43 13.86 2.04 6.66
C LEU A 43 13.02 0.84 6.23
N THR A 44 11.84 1.13 5.71
CA THR A 44 10.93 0.11 5.19
C THR A 44 10.08 0.65 4.06
N ASN A 45 9.51 -0.28 3.28
CA ASN A 45 8.69 0.01 2.13
C ASN A 45 7.34 -0.70 2.24
N ALA A 46 6.27 0.04 2.05
CA ALA A 46 4.91 -0.45 1.97
C ALA A 46 4.26 -0.13 0.59
N GLY A 47 5.05 0.35 -0.38
CA GLY A 47 4.67 0.44 -1.77
C GLY A 47 5.06 -0.76 -2.62
N HIS A 48 4.94 -0.63 -3.94
CA HIS A 48 4.78 -1.78 -4.83
C HIS A 48 6.08 -2.57 -5.07
N PHE A 49 7.19 -1.88 -5.31
CA PHE A 49 8.49 -2.49 -5.64
C PHE A 49 9.60 -2.05 -4.69
N ASN A 50 10.72 -2.78 -4.68
CA ASN A 50 11.85 -2.55 -3.78
C ASN A 50 12.79 -1.40 -4.20
N VAL A 51 12.25 -0.39 -4.87
CA VAL A 51 13.01 0.72 -5.47
C VAL A 51 12.71 2.06 -4.82
N GLU A 52 11.72 2.15 -3.93
CA GLU A 52 11.38 3.38 -3.21
C GLU A 52 12.49 3.78 -2.23
N VAL A 53 12.98 2.81 -1.45
CA VAL A 53 14.24 2.93 -0.72
C VAL A 53 15.33 2.42 -1.65
N ASN A 54 16.33 3.25 -1.96
CA ASN A 54 17.43 2.87 -2.84
C ASN A 54 18.43 1.93 -2.12
N VAL A 55 17.99 0.70 -1.81
CA VAL A 55 18.78 -0.30 -1.06
C VAL A 55 20.04 -0.68 -1.81
N GLN A 56 20.01 -0.70 -3.14
CA GLN A 56 21.20 -0.93 -3.96
C GLN A 56 22.25 0.15 -3.68
N ARG A 57 21.87 1.43 -3.75
CA ARG A 57 22.81 2.51 -3.46
C ARG A 57 23.31 2.48 -2.02
N LEU A 58 22.43 2.17 -1.07
CA LEU A 58 22.80 2.01 0.32
C LEU A 58 23.88 0.92 0.50
N ALA A 59 23.73 -0.21 -0.19
CA ALA A 59 24.72 -1.29 -0.18
C ALA A 59 26.07 -0.87 -0.80
N GLU A 60 26.06 -0.06 -1.87
CA GLU A 60 27.28 0.45 -2.51
C GLU A 60 28.08 1.41 -1.62
N ILE A 61 27.42 2.23 -0.80
CA ILE A 61 28.07 3.22 0.07
C ILE A 61 28.39 2.68 1.47
N ALA A 62 27.83 1.52 1.83
CA ALA A 62 28.07 0.87 3.10
C ALA A 62 29.52 0.33 3.16
N VAL A 63 30.12 0.44 4.35
CA VAL A 63 31.43 -0.15 4.65
C VAL A 63 31.32 -1.54 5.29
N ASP A 64 30.15 -1.86 5.86
CA ASP A 64 29.82 -3.17 6.40
C ASP A 64 28.31 -3.45 6.22
N GLN A 65 27.96 -4.72 6.12
CA GLN A 65 26.58 -5.20 6.00
C GLN A 65 26.41 -6.43 6.87
N LYS A 66 25.39 -6.40 7.74
CA LYS A 66 25.15 -7.49 8.69
C LYS A 66 23.67 -7.79 8.83
N GLN A 67 23.32 -9.07 8.88
CA GLN A 67 21.98 -9.47 9.31
C GLN A 67 21.83 -9.20 10.81
N MET A 68 20.94 -8.27 11.16
CA MET A 68 20.69 -7.88 12.54
C MET A 68 19.62 -8.77 13.19
N ARG A 69 18.61 -9.15 12.40
CA ARG A 69 17.54 -10.07 12.77
C ARG A 69 17.00 -10.76 11.52
N GLN A 70 16.13 -11.75 11.69
CA GLN A 70 15.29 -12.23 10.61
C GLN A 70 14.59 -11.03 9.93
N ASN A 71 14.73 -10.95 8.60
CA ASN A 71 14.23 -9.86 7.74
C ASN A 71 14.79 -8.46 7.99
N ILE A 72 15.81 -8.28 8.85
CA ILE A 72 16.41 -6.96 9.11
C ILE A 72 17.91 -7.01 8.81
N VAL A 73 18.32 -6.17 7.86
CA VAL A 73 19.71 -6.03 7.43
C VAL A 73 20.21 -4.64 7.83
N GLY A 74 21.33 -4.59 8.55
CA GLY A 74 22.03 -3.36 8.88
C GLY A 74 23.10 -3.04 7.84
N PHE A 75 23.25 -1.76 7.53
CA PHE A 75 24.27 -1.19 6.65
C PHE A 75 25.04 -0.14 7.44
N GLN A 76 26.33 -0.36 7.65
CA GLN A 76 27.20 0.62 8.31
C GLN A 76 27.72 1.61 7.27
N LEU A 77 27.57 2.91 7.52
CA LEU A 77 28.11 3.95 6.67
C LEU A 77 29.53 4.34 7.10
N LYS A 78 30.27 5.03 6.22
CA LYS A 78 31.64 5.54 6.50
C LYS A 78 31.73 6.42 7.75
N ASN A 79 30.63 7.07 8.13
CA ASN A 79 30.55 7.91 9.33
C ASN A 79 30.31 7.10 10.63
N GLY A 80 30.29 5.77 10.56
CA GLY A 80 30.11 4.87 11.69
C GLY A 80 28.66 4.53 12.01
N ARG A 81 27.68 5.28 11.49
CA ARG A 81 26.25 5.04 11.73
C ARG A 81 25.76 3.80 11.02
N TRP A 82 24.83 3.10 11.65
CA TRP A 82 24.09 1.97 11.11
C TRP A 82 22.70 2.40 10.66
N LEU A 83 22.31 2.00 9.46
CA LEU A 83 20.94 2.08 8.97
C LEU A 83 20.36 0.67 8.85
N HIS A 84 19.09 0.48 9.19
CA HIS A 84 18.45 -0.82 9.19
C HIS A 84 17.33 -0.89 8.17
N VAL A 85 17.42 -1.82 7.22
CA VAL A 85 16.38 -2.04 6.21
C VAL A 85 15.59 -3.30 6.57
N ILE A 86 14.26 -3.18 6.60
CA ILE A 86 13.35 -4.32 6.77
C ILE A 86 12.97 -4.89 5.40
N GLY A 87 12.97 -6.23 5.29
CA GLY A 87 12.44 -6.95 4.13
C GLY A 87 13.19 -6.67 2.82
N GLU A 88 14.47 -6.28 2.87
CA GLU A 88 15.27 -5.89 1.70
C GLU A 88 14.65 -4.72 0.91
N GLY A 89 13.86 -3.87 1.57
CA GLY A 89 13.11 -2.79 0.92
C GLY A 89 11.92 -3.27 0.09
N ARG A 90 11.56 -4.55 0.14
CA ARG A 90 10.31 -5.07 -0.46
C ARG A 90 9.11 -4.70 0.41
N LEU A 91 7.92 -4.97 -0.12
CA LEU A 91 6.65 -4.73 0.55
C LEU A 91 6.62 -5.40 1.94
N VAL A 92 6.75 -4.59 3.00
CA VAL A 92 7.09 -5.04 4.35
C VAL A 92 6.01 -5.87 5.01
N ASN A 93 4.73 -5.54 4.78
CA ASN A 93 3.63 -6.27 5.37
C ASN A 93 3.55 -7.72 4.86
N LEU A 94 4.13 -8.02 3.68
CA LEU A 94 4.31 -9.40 3.19
C LEU A 94 5.69 -9.97 3.53
N ALA A 95 6.75 -9.19 3.37
CA ALA A 95 8.12 -9.67 3.53
C ALA A 95 8.51 -9.93 4.99
N ALA A 96 7.93 -9.18 5.92
CA ALA A 96 8.18 -9.26 7.36
C ALA A 96 6.88 -9.32 8.19
N GLY A 97 5.75 -9.61 7.53
CA GLY A 97 4.43 -9.75 8.14
C GLY A 97 3.59 -10.82 7.44
N ASN A 98 2.30 -10.85 7.74
CA ASN A 98 1.35 -11.84 7.19
C ASN A 98 0.40 -11.25 6.13
N GLY A 99 0.71 -10.07 5.61
CA GLY A 99 -0.14 -9.34 4.68
C GLY A 99 -1.41 -8.80 5.32
N HIS A 100 -2.45 -8.68 4.51
CA HIS A 100 -3.77 -8.30 4.99
C HIS A 100 -4.48 -9.52 5.60
N PRO A 101 -5.32 -9.32 6.64
CA PRO A 101 -6.18 -10.37 7.17
C PRO A 101 -7.04 -11.02 6.09
N ALA A 102 -7.39 -12.29 6.30
CA ALA A 102 -8.16 -13.07 5.35
C ALA A 102 -9.51 -12.41 5.02
N GLU A 103 -10.13 -11.74 5.99
CA GLU A 103 -11.40 -11.04 5.86
C GLU A 103 -11.34 -9.82 4.92
N ILE A 104 -10.17 -9.18 4.84
CA ILE A 104 -9.91 -8.08 3.91
C ILE A 104 -9.64 -8.65 2.51
N MET A 105 -8.81 -9.71 2.44
CA MET A 105 -8.49 -10.38 1.18
C MET A 105 -9.71 -11.04 0.53
N ASP A 106 -10.64 -11.57 1.32
CA ASP A 106 -11.91 -12.16 0.91
C ASP A 106 -12.72 -11.19 0.02
N MET A 107 -12.85 -9.93 0.42
CA MET A 107 -13.55 -8.92 -0.38
C MET A 107 -12.80 -8.61 -1.68
N SER A 108 -11.47 -8.46 -1.63
CA SER A 108 -10.66 -8.22 -2.83
C SER A 108 -10.75 -9.37 -3.83
N PHE A 109 -10.67 -10.61 -3.36
CA PHE A 109 -10.81 -11.80 -4.21
C PHE A 109 -12.23 -11.98 -4.73
N GLY A 110 -13.25 -11.59 -3.95
CA GLY A 110 -14.63 -11.51 -4.40
C GLY A 110 -14.78 -10.58 -5.61
N ILE A 111 -14.23 -9.36 -5.52
CA ILE A 111 -14.22 -8.41 -6.64
C ILE A 111 -13.49 -9.01 -7.85
N GLN A 112 -12.29 -9.56 -7.67
CA GLN A 112 -11.51 -10.14 -8.76
C GLN A 112 -12.23 -11.31 -9.45
N ALA A 113 -12.89 -12.18 -8.70
CA ALA A 113 -13.65 -13.31 -9.24
C ALA A 113 -14.85 -12.83 -10.07
N LEU A 114 -15.59 -11.83 -9.59
CA LEU A 114 -16.72 -11.27 -10.33
C LEU A 114 -16.28 -10.47 -11.56
N CYS A 115 -15.13 -9.76 -11.48
CA CYS A 115 -14.52 -9.12 -12.64
C CYS A 115 -14.09 -10.14 -13.70
N ALA A 116 -13.50 -11.27 -13.29
CA ALA A 116 -13.14 -12.36 -14.20
C ALA A 116 -14.38 -12.95 -14.88
N ARG A 117 -15.47 -13.15 -14.13
CA ARG A 117 -16.78 -13.55 -14.68
C ARG A 117 -17.28 -12.51 -15.69
N TYR A 118 -17.26 -11.23 -15.34
CA TYR A 118 -17.72 -10.14 -16.21
C TYR A 118 -16.99 -10.13 -17.55
N VAL A 119 -15.65 -10.30 -17.55
CA VAL A 119 -14.84 -10.40 -18.77
C VAL A 119 -15.21 -11.63 -19.60
N ALA A 120 -15.50 -12.76 -18.95
CA ALA A 120 -15.91 -13.98 -19.64
C ALA A 120 -17.29 -13.83 -20.29
N ASP A 121 -18.24 -13.24 -19.59
CA ASP A 121 -19.62 -13.05 -20.05
C ASP A 121 -19.72 -12.04 -21.21
N HIS A 122 -18.87 -11.01 -21.22
CA HIS A 122 -18.84 -9.96 -22.26
C HIS A 122 -17.74 -10.20 -23.31
N ARG A 123 -17.36 -11.47 -23.50
CA ARG A 123 -16.29 -11.83 -24.44
C ARG A 123 -16.65 -11.39 -25.86
N GLY A 124 -15.80 -10.56 -26.46
CA GLY A 124 -15.99 -10.02 -27.81
C GLY A 124 -16.71 -8.67 -27.84
N GLU A 125 -17.25 -8.21 -26.71
CA GLU A 125 -17.86 -6.88 -26.57
C GLU A 125 -16.87 -5.86 -25.98
N LEU A 126 -15.87 -6.34 -25.25
CA LEU A 126 -14.84 -5.50 -24.62
C LEU A 126 -13.74 -5.10 -25.61
N GLN A 127 -13.40 -3.80 -25.59
CA GLN A 127 -12.27 -3.25 -26.33
C GLN A 127 -10.97 -3.40 -25.52
N PRO A 128 -9.79 -3.39 -26.16
CA PRO A 128 -8.51 -3.42 -25.45
C PRO A 128 -8.21 -2.07 -24.79
N LYS A 129 -8.85 -1.80 -23.65
CA LYS A 129 -8.66 -0.60 -22.83
C LYS A 129 -8.78 -0.94 -21.34
N LEU A 130 -8.38 0.00 -20.50
CA LEU A 130 -8.61 -0.09 -19.06
C LEU A 130 -10.10 0.17 -18.76
N TYR A 131 -10.70 -0.72 -17.99
CA TYR A 131 -12.05 -0.56 -17.45
C TYR A 131 -11.95 -0.38 -15.94
N ALA A 132 -12.72 0.57 -15.40
CA ALA A 132 -13.01 0.58 -13.98
C ALA A 132 -13.85 -0.67 -13.63
N VAL A 133 -13.76 -1.13 -12.39
CA VAL A 133 -14.67 -2.16 -11.88
C VAL A 133 -16.11 -1.63 -11.98
N PRO A 134 -17.03 -2.34 -12.64
CA PRO A 134 -18.44 -1.95 -12.68
C PRO A 134 -19.01 -1.81 -11.27
N GLU A 135 -19.75 -0.72 -11.01
CA GLU A 135 -20.31 -0.44 -9.68
C GLU A 135 -21.20 -1.59 -9.17
N ALA A 136 -21.95 -2.23 -10.07
CA ALA A 136 -22.78 -3.39 -9.74
C ALA A 136 -21.99 -4.56 -9.14
N ILE A 137 -20.73 -4.75 -9.54
CA ILE A 137 -19.85 -5.78 -8.96
C ILE A 137 -19.46 -5.39 -7.53
N ASP A 138 -19.13 -4.12 -7.30
CA ASP A 138 -18.78 -3.63 -5.97
C ASP A 138 -19.96 -3.77 -4.99
N HIS A 139 -21.16 -3.35 -5.41
CA HIS A 139 -22.40 -3.56 -4.65
C HIS A 139 -22.68 -5.04 -4.40
N GLU A 140 -22.48 -5.91 -5.39
CA GLU A 140 -22.68 -7.36 -5.23
C GLU A 140 -21.75 -7.94 -4.15
N VAL A 141 -20.48 -7.55 -4.12
CA VAL A 141 -19.52 -7.99 -3.08
C VAL A 141 -19.91 -7.43 -1.72
N ALA A 142 -20.27 -6.15 -1.63
CA ALA A 142 -20.71 -5.52 -0.39
C ALA A 142 -21.94 -6.22 0.22
N LEU A 143 -22.97 -6.49 -0.60
CA LEU A 143 -24.18 -7.20 -0.17
C LEU A 143 -23.88 -8.64 0.26
N ARG A 144 -23.01 -9.36 -0.46
CA ARG A 144 -22.55 -10.70 -0.06
C ARG A 144 -21.86 -10.66 1.30
N LYS A 145 -21.03 -9.64 1.56
CA LYS A 145 -20.34 -9.49 2.85
C LYS A 145 -21.32 -9.21 3.99
N LEU A 146 -22.28 -8.30 3.79
CA LEU A 146 -23.32 -8.00 4.79
C LEU A 146 -24.13 -9.25 5.12
N ASN A 147 -24.56 -10.00 4.10
CA ASN A 147 -25.29 -11.26 4.28
C ASN A 147 -24.45 -12.29 5.05
N ALA A 148 -23.16 -12.44 4.73
CA ALA A 148 -22.27 -13.36 5.44
C ALA A 148 -22.07 -12.97 6.92
N LEU A 149 -22.16 -11.68 7.25
CA LEU A 149 -22.11 -11.16 8.62
C LEU A 149 -23.48 -11.18 9.32
N GLY A 150 -24.56 -11.61 8.65
CA GLY A 150 -25.92 -11.59 9.18
C GLY A 150 -26.49 -10.17 9.36
N ILE A 151 -25.92 -9.18 8.68
CA ILE A 151 -26.34 -7.78 8.74
C ILE A 151 -27.45 -7.56 7.70
N LYS A 152 -28.55 -6.95 8.15
CA LYS A 152 -29.64 -6.49 7.30
C LYS A 152 -29.56 -4.99 7.11
N ILE A 153 -29.98 -4.53 5.95
CA ILE A 153 -30.08 -3.11 5.60
C ILE A 153 -31.49 -2.80 5.11
N ASP A 154 -31.87 -1.54 5.18
CA ASP A 154 -33.12 -1.05 4.60
C ASP A 154 -33.06 -1.09 3.06
N THR A 155 -34.23 -1.06 2.44
CA THR A 155 -34.39 -0.85 0.99
C THR A 155 -35.18 0.42 0.79
N LEU A 156 -34.76 1.25 -0.16
CA LEU A 156 -35.49 2.47 -0.49
C LEU A 156 -36.93 2.13 -0.88
N SER A 157 -37.89 2.88 -0.34
CA SER A 157 -39.24 2.86 -0.86
C SER A 157 -39.27 3.47 -2.27
N ALA A 158 -40.31 3.15 -3.05
CA ALA A 158 -40.49 3.76 -4.37
C ALA A 158 -40.56 5.31 -4.29
N GLU A 159 -41.13 5.84 -3.20
CA GLU A 159 -41.19 7.28 -2.93
C GLU A 159 -39.79 7.87 -2.69
N GLN A 160 -38.96 7.21 -1.86
CA GLN A 160 -37.59 7.66 -1.58
C GLN A 160 -36.74 7.63 -2.85
N GLN A 161 -36.87 6.60 -3.67
CA GLN A 161 -36.14 6.50 -4.94
C GLN A 161 -36.56 7.61 -5.92
N ALA A 162 -37.87 7.83 -6.10
CA ALA A 162 -38.37 8.91 -6.95
C ALA A 162 -37.91 10.29 -6.48
N TYR A 163 -37.85 10.52 -5.16
CA TYR A 163 -37.34 11.76 -4.59
C TYR A 163 -35.87 11.99 -4.94
N LEU A 164 -34.99 10.99 -4.73
CA LEU A 164 -33.56 11.09 -5.01
C LEU A 164 -33.21 11.26 -6.49
N GLU A 165 -34.07 10.76 -7.38
CA GLU A 165 -33.92 10.91 -8.84
C GLU A 165 -34.46 12.26 -9.36
N SER A 166 -35.12 13.06 -8.51
CA SER A 166 -35.74 14.33 -8.88
C SER A 166 -34.90 15.55 -8.45
N TRP A 167 -34.89 16.60 -9.28
CA TRP A 167 -34.22 17.88 -8.98
C TRP A 167 -35.18 18.96 -8.45
N ASN A 168 -36.48 18.67 -8.42
CA ASN A 168 -37.51 19.56 -7.93
C ASN A 168 -37.92 19.13 -6.52
N VAL A 169 -37.51 19.91 -5.53
CA VAL A 169 -38.19 20.00 -4.23
C VAL A 169 -39.06 21.23 -4.23
#